data_AF-A0A2P7TRY6-F1
#
_entry.id   AF-A0A2P7TRY6-F1
#
_cell.length_a   1.000
_cell.length_b   1.000
_cell.length_c   1.000
_cell.angle_alpha   90.00
_cell.angle_beta   90.00
_cell.angle_gamma   90.00
#
_symmetry.space_group_name_H-M   'P 1'
#
loop_
_entity.id
_entity.type
_entity.pdbx_description
1 polymer ?
#
loop_
_entity_poly.entity_id
_entity_poly.type
_entity_poly.pdbx_seq_one_letter_code
_entity_poly.pdbx_strand_id
1 'polypeptide(L)'
;MKPFFALLFFCAVNLYGQKVEYPLQHFSGSYYGVVTLFEYDRYDNSSLSASKGWISIFETASGKEIIKEQIGDDSTEEDGWGMQVYMELTDGQVQVNTREDAFDGFVIYKDLNFDGNKDLSILESVDGSYGWHAYKIYLSNSGNSFVYNKAFTLVQNNYLGMFDVNTSTKRLIGFTKSGCCYHQDDEYIVEGNQLKMVKRTYEESYSELFYREVTQTKTGSKIQKNTAIKLYEDAENAKTLYSFVMKDNGKQVKLISSGETLYYIFQKKNGEVEFHYPGFVSIKESNSNDWEEGGNFVGGYADEQPFTLQLSSNSKKLSFANKSATYTIYETKDETGSHVGIEVYTGGKKYNLIGDINTLKGSLNNLKAMPLSNIMVK
;
A
#
# COMPACT_ATOMS: atom_id res chain seq x y z
N MET A 1 -20.71 -84.55 12.69
CA MET A 1 -19.95 -83.28 12.70
C MET A 1 -20.47 -82.43 11.56
N LYS A 2 -21.14 -81.30 11.86
CA LYS A 2 -21.65 -80.35 10.87
C LYS A 2 -20.56 -79.30 10.58
N PRO A 3 -20.34 -78.85 9.34
CA PRO A 3 -19.39 -77.78 9.07
C PRO A 3 -19.99 -76.45 9.53
N PHE A 4 -19.16 -75.67 10.22
CA PHE A 4 -19.45 -74.32 10.69
C PHE A 4 -19.30 -73.38 9.49
N PHE A 5 -20.39 -72.79 9.00
CA PHE A 5 -20.34 -71.72 8.00
C PHE A 5 -20.12 -70.41 8.76
N ALA A 6 -18.89 -69.89 8.73
CA ALA A 6 -18.61 -68.54 9.20
C ALA A 6 -19.09 -67.55 8.14
N LEU A 7 -20.19 -66.84 8.44
CA LEU A 7 -20.68 -65.74 7.63
C LEU A 7 -19.77 -64.52 7.90
N LEU A 8 -18.84 -64.25 6.98
CA LEU A 8 -18.02 -63.03 7.00
C LEU A 8 -18.92 -61.83 6.68
N PHE A 9 -19.25 -61.06 7.71
CA PHE A 9 -19.93 -59.78 7.59
C PHE A 9 -18.91 -58.76 7.06
N PHE A 10 -18.91 -58.53 5.75
CA PHE A 10 -18.19 -57.40 5.16
C PHE A 10 -18.93 -56.12 5.56
N CYS A 11 -18.48 -55.47 6.64
CA CYS A 11 -18.78 -54.06 6.85
C CYS A 11 -18.03 -53.27 5.78
N ALA A 12 -18.70 -52.98 4.67
CA ALA A 12 -18.28 -51.92 3.77
C ALA A 12 -18.46 -50.59 4.53
N VAL A 13 -17.39 -50.13 5.18
CA VAL A 13 -17.30 -48.76 5.66
C VAL A 13 -17.18 -47.90 4.41
N ASN A 14 -18.30 -47.38 3.91
CA ASN A 14 -18.24 -46.31 2.94
C ASN A 14 -17.69 -45.09 3.67
N LEU A 15 -16.38 -44.86 3.55
CA LEU A 15 -15.75 -43.57 3.79
C LEU A 15 -16.23 -42.61 2.69
N TYR A 16 -17.50 -42.20 2.74
CA TYR A 16 -17.92 -40.99 2.07
C TYR A 16 -17.30 -39.83 2.85
N GLY A 17 -16.50 -38.99 2.19
CA GLY A 17 -15.99 -37.76 2.77
C GLY A 17 -17.13 -37.01 3.44
N GLN A 18 -16.98 -36.70 4.72
CA GLN A 18 -18.05 -36.12 5.53
C GLN A 18 -18.29 -34.68 5.05
N LYS A 19 -19.34 -34.50 4.23
CA LYS A 19 -19.87 -33.17 3.90
C LYS A 19 -20.24 -32.46 5.21
N VAL A 20 -19.78 -31.22 5.36
CA VAL A 20 -20.21 -30.33 6.45
C VAL A 20 -20.81 -29.07 5.86
N GLU A 21 -21.85 -28.56 6.51
CA GLU A 21 -22.52 -27.32 6.16
C GLU A 21 -22.34 -26.29 7.27
N TYR A 22 -21.92 -25.09 6.89
CA TYR A 22 -21.85 -23.94 7.77
C TYR A 22 -22.86 -22.89 7.29
N PRO A 23 -23.76 -22.42 8.18
CA PRO A 23 -24.65 -21.31 7.85
C PRO A 23 -23.85 -20.03 7.62
N LEU A 24 -24.33 -19.22 6.68
CA LEU A 24 -23.87 -17.87 6.43
C LEU A 24 -25.08 -16.95 6.58
N GLN A 25 -25.25 -16.37 7.76
CA GLN A 25 -26.45 -15.62 8.14
C GLN A 25 -26.10 -14.16 8.50
N HIS A 26 -27.12 -13.37 8.83
CA HIS A 26 -26.98 -12.04 9.44
C HIS A 26 -26.36 -10.94 8.57
N PHE A 27 -26.11 -11.17 7.29
CA PHE A 27 -25.67 -10.12 6.36
C PHE A 27 -26.82 -9.43 5.62
N SER A 28 -27.97 -10.08 5.50
CA SER A 28 -29.18 -9.54 4.87
C SER A 28 -30.44 -10.12 5.51
N GLY A 29 -31.53 -9.34 5.54
CA GLY A 29 -32.87 -9.87 5.86
C GLY A 29 -33.52 -10.62 4.69
N SER A 30 -33.07 -10.35 3.47
CA SER A 30 -33.64 -10.91 2.23
C SER A 30 -32.89 -12.12 1.71
N TYR A 31 -31.67 -12.36 2.20
CA TYR A 31 -30.83 -13.47 1.76
C TYR A 31 -30.14 -14.16 2.92
N TYR A 32 -29.89 -15.45 2.75
CA TYR A 32 -28.99 -16.24 3.58
C TYR A 32 -28.11 -17.12 2.70
N GLY A 33 -27.02 -17.64 3.27
CA GLY A 33 -26.13 -18.56 2.57
C GLY A 33 -25.87 -19.84 3.35
N VAL A 34 -25.33 -20.82 2.64
CA VAL A 34 -24.80 -22.06 3.18
C VAL A 34 -23.48 -22.36 2.51
N VAL A 35 -22.45 -22.60 3.31
CA VAL A 35 -21.14 -23.07 2.86
C VAL A 35 -21.08 -24.58 3.05
N THR A 36 -20.97 -25.33 1.97
CA THR A 36 -20.85 -26.78 1.95
C THR A 36 -19.41 -27.17 1.66
N LEU A 37 -18.75 -27.87 2.57
CA LEU A 37 -17.35 -28.27 2.43
C LEU A 37 -17.23 -29.79 2.27
N PHE A 38 -16.29 -30.22 1.42
CA PHE A 38 -15.96 -31.63 1.19
C PHE A 38 -14.52 -31.96 1.62
N GLU A 39 -13.61 -30.99 1.48
CA GLU A 39 -12.21 -31.09 1.90
C GLU A 39 -11.85 -29.81 2.65
N TYR A 40 -11.59 -29.94 3.96
CA TYR A 40 -11.37 -28.81 4.86
C TYR A 40 -10.52 -29.23 6.07
N ASP A 41 -9.76 -28.27 6.60
CA ASP A 41 -9.00 -28.39 7.84
C ASP A 41 -9.56 -27.41 8.87
N ARG A 42 -9.92 -27.92 10.05
CA ARG A 42 -10.39 -27.08 11.15
C ARG A 42 -9.23 -26.81 12.11
N TYR A 43 -8.85 -25.55 12.25
CA TYR A 43 -7.79 -25.16 13.18
C TYR A 43 -8.31 -25.06 14.62
N ASP A 44 -9.47 -24.43 14.80
CA ASP A 44 -10.12 -24.28 16.10
C ASP A 44 -11.65 -24.08 15.97
N ASN A 45 -12.29 -23.63 17.05
CA ASN A 45 -13.74 -23.39 17.04
C ASN A 45 -14.16 -22.15 16.25
N SER A 46 -13.22 -21.25 15.97
CA SER A 46 -13.39 -19.94 15.33
C SER A 46 -12.81 -19.87 13.91
N SER A 47 -12.16 -20.91 13.41
CA SER A 47 -11.49 -20.85 12.11
C SER A 47 -11.32 -22.21 11.43
N LEU A 48 -11.37 -22.19 10.10
CA LEU A 48 -11.08 -23.34 9.24
C LEU A 48 -10.54 -22.87 7.88
N SER A 49 -9.99 -23.81 7.12
CA SER A 49 -9.65 -23.64 5.71
C SER A 49 -10.33 -24.72 4.87
N ALA A 50 -10.59 -24.44 3.59
CA ALA A 50 -11.17 -25.42 2.67
C ALA A 50 -10.51 -25.38 1.30
N SER A 51 -10.22 -26.56 0.74
CA SER A 51 -9.75 -26.74 -0.64
C SER A 51 -10.88 -27.13 -1.59
N LYS A 52 -12.00 -27.64 -1.07
CA LYS A 52 -13.13 -28.07 -1.91
C LYS A 52 -14.47 -27.83 -1.25
N GLY A 53 -15.33 -27.08 -1.91
CA GLY A 53 -16.67 -26.80 -1.42
C GLY A 53 -17.56 -26.04 -2.40
N TRP A 54 -18.74 -25.67 -1.93
CA TRP A 54 -19.64 -24.72 -2.56
C TRP A 54 -20.11 -23.68 -1.55
N ILE A 55 -20.25 -22.45 -2.00
CA ILE A 55 -21.11 -21.47 -1.36
C ILE A 55 -22.40 -21.38 -2.15
N SER A 56 -23.53 -21.37 -1.46
CA SER A 56 -24.85 -21.18 -2.06
C SER A 56 -25.58 -20.07 -1.34
N ILE A 57 -26.15 -19.12 -2.08
CA ILE A 57 -26.94 -18.00 -1.57
C ILE A 57 -28.40 -18.21 -1.97
N PHE A 58 -29.30 -17.97 -1.02
CA PHE A 58 -30.73 -18.21 -1.15
C PHE A 58 -31.52 -16.95 -0.83
N GLU A 59 -32.65 -16.77 -1.49
CA GLU A 59 -33.66 -15.79 -1.09
C GLU A 59 -34.42 -16.28 0.15
N THR A 60 -34.47 -15.49 1.22
CA THR A 60 -35.11 -15.86 2.49
C THR A 60 -36.61 -16.13 2.34
N ALA A 61 -37.30 -15.35 1.51
CA ALA A 61 -38.75 -15.43 1.38
C ALA A 61 -39.24 -16.70 0.65
N SER A 62 -38.48 -17.15 -0.35
CA SER A 62 -38.87 -18.26 -1.21
C SER A 62 -38.06 -19.54 -1.00
N GLY A 63 -36.89 -19.44 -0.35
CA GLY A 63 -35.90 -20.52 -0.25
C GLY A 63 -35.21 -20.85 -1.58
N LYS A 64 -35.39 -20.02 -2.62
CA LYS A 64 -34.78 -20.22 -3.94
C LYS A 64 -33.28 -19.96 -3.90
N GLU A 65 -32.48 -20.90 -4.38
CA GLU A 65 -31.05 -20.70 -4.64
C GLU A 65 -30.86 -19.70 -5.80
N ILE A 66 -30.11 -18.63 -5.56
CA ILE A 66 -29.90 -17.55 -6.52
C ILE A 66 -28.44 -17.43 -6.97
N ILE A 67 -27.49 -17.91 -6.16
CA ILE A 67 -26.06 -17.98 -6.51
C ILE A 67 -25.53 -19.31 -5.98
N LYS A 68 -24.66 -19.96 -6.76
CA LYS A 68 -23.88 -21.11 -6.31
C LYS A 68 -22.49 -21.07 -6.94
N GLU A 69 -21.47 -20.94 -6.11
CA GLU A 69 -20.08 -20.84 -6.54
C GLU A 69 -19.21 -21.89 -5.87
N GLN A 70 -18.21 -22.34 -6.60
CA GLN A 70 -17.21 -23.29 -6.10
C GLN A 70 -16.26 -22.57 -5.14
N ILE A 71 -15.79 -23.30 -4.12
CA ILE A 71 -14.74 -22.86 -3.20
C ILE A 71 -13.52 -23.72 -3.47
N GLY A 72 -12.38 -23.05 -3.69
CA GLY A 72 -11.09 -23.69 -3.96
C GLY A 72 -10.96 -24.25 -5.38
N ASP A 73 -9.72 -24.44 -5.82
CA ASP A 73 -9.39 -25.04 -7.11
C ASP A 73 -9.10 -26.55 -6.95
N ASP A 74 -9.59 -27.36 -7.90
CA ASP A 74 -9.25 -28.78 -8.02
C ASP A 74 -7.87 -28.97 -8.69
N SER A 75 -7.17 -27.87 -9.03
CA SER A 75 -5.82 -27.88 -9.56
C SER A 75 -4.84 -28.40 -8.49
N THR A 76 -4.55 -29.69 -8.57
CA THR A 76 -3.43 -30.32 -7.89
C THR A 76 -2.11 -29.75 -8.44
N GLU A 77 -1.66 -28.60 -7.96
CA GLU A 77 -0.26 -28.23 -8.17
C GLU A 77 0.64 -29.17 -7.32
N GLU A 78 1.67 -29.69 -7.98
CA GLU A 78 2.53 -30.81 -7.53
C GLU A 78 3.40 -30.44 -6.30
N ASP A 79 3.36 -29.19 -5.87
CA ASP A 79 4.17 -28.57 -4.82
C ASP A 79 3.42 -28.33 -3.49
N GLY A 80 2.16 -28.78 -3.39
CA GLY A 80 1.50 -28.99 -2.09
C GLY A 80 0.96 -27.74 -1.39
N TRP A 81 1.05 -26.56 -2.02
CA TRP A 81 0.32 -25.37 -1.59
C TRP A 81 -1.04 -25.28 -2.30
N GLY A 82 -1.87 -26.32 -2.10
CA GLY A 82 -3.25 -26.27 -2.58
C GLY A 82 -3.92 -24.98 -2.09
N MET A 83 -4.63 -24.30 -2.98
CA MET A 83 -5.24 -23.01 -2.72
C MET A 83 -6.40 -23.14 -1.75
N GLN A 84 -6.11 -23.08 -0.44
CA GLN A 84 -7.11 -23.18 0.61
C GLN A 84 -7.71 -21.81 0.90
N VAL A 85 -9.04 -21.75 0.95
CA VAL A 85 -9.76 -20.54 1.36
C VAL A 85 -9.99 -20.56 2.87
N TYR A 86 -9.49 -19.54 3.56
CA TYR A 86 -9.66 -19.37 5.01
C TYR A 86 -11.02 -18.77 5.34
N MET A 87 -11.66 -19.26 6.40
CA MET A 87 -12.95 -18.79 6.90
C MET A 87 -12.93 -18.62 8.41
N GLU A 88 -13.40 -17.47 8.87
CA GLU A 88 -13.68 -17.21 10.28
C GLU A 88 -15.10 -17.65 10.64
N LEU A 89 -15.24 -18.22 11.83
CA LEU A 89 -16.49 -18.68 12.40
C LEU A 89 -16.84 -17.89 13.67
N THR A 90 -18.11 -17.55 13.83
CA THR A 90 -18.67 -17.13 15.12
C THR A 90 -19.95 -17.90 15.37
N ASP A 91 -20.05 -18.53 16.55
CA ASP A 91 -21.19 -19.39 16.92
C ASP A 91 -21.51 -20.47 15.87
N GLY A 92 -20.47 -21.00 15.21
CA GLY A 92 -20.60 -22.04 14.19
C GLY A 92 -21.07 -21.55 12.82
N GLN A 93 -21.08 -20.24 12.58
CA GLN A 93 -21.47 -19.62 11.31
C GLN A 93 -20.29 -18.92 10.65
N VAL A 94 -20.19 -19.02 9.32
CA VAL A 94 -19.17 -18.29 8.55
C VAL A 94 -19.45 -16.79 8.61
N GLN A 95 -18.42 -16.02 8.94
CA GLN A 95 -18.51 -14.57 9.01
C GLN A 95 -18.71 -13.94 7.63
N VAL A 96 -19.60 -12.95 7.56
CA VAL A 96 -19.79 -12.08 6.39
C VAL A 96 -19.32 -10.70 6.75
N ASN A 97 -18.45 -10.12 5.93
CA ASN A 97 -18.00 -8.77 6.17
C ASN A 97 -18.98 -7.76 5.56
N THR A 98 -19.62 -6.98 6.44
CA THR A 98 -20.64 -5.98 6.08
C THR A 98 -20.18 -4.55 6.33
N ARG A 99 -18.97 -4.35 6.87
CA ARG A 99 -18.42 -3.02 7.16
C ARG A 99 -17.91 -2.36 5.89
N GLU A 100 -18.14 -1.07 5.72
CA GLU A 100 -17.70 -0.32 4.52
C GLU A 100 -16.18 -0.33 4.32
N ASP A 101 -15.39 -0.41 5.39
CA ASP A 101 -13.92 -0.46 5.39
C ASP A 101 -13.36 -1.90 5.26
N ALA A 102 -14.21 -2.89 5.02
CA ALA A 102 -13.77 -4.27 4.86
C ALA A 102 -12.84 -4.45 3.66
N PHE A 103 -11.57 -4.73 3.94
CA PHE A 103 -10.55 -5.08 2.96
C PHE A 103 -10.54 -6.58 2.61
N ASP A 104 -11.13 -7.39 3.48
CA ASP A 104 -11.09 -8.84 3.41
C ASP A 104 -12.34 -9.48 4.04
N GLY A 105 -12.67 -10.69 3.62
CA GLY A 105 -13.75 -11.53 4.12
C GLY A 105 -14.13 -12.61 3.11
N PHE A 106 -14.65 -13.74 3.59
CA PHE A 106 -15.09 -14.83 2.72
C PHE A 106 -16.30 -14.42 1.84
N VAL A 107 -17.22 -13.64 2.42
CA VAL A 107 -18.30 -12.95 1.69
C VAL A 107 -18.31 -11.49 2.13
N ILE A 108 -18.48 -10.59 1.17
CA ILE A 108 -18.58 -9.15 1.39
C ILE A 108 -19.90 -8.65 0.79
N TYR A 109 -20.66 -7.87 1.57
CA TYR A 109 -21.99 -7.36 1.17
C TYR A 109 -22.06 -5.83 1.29
N LYS A 110 -21.76 -5.14 0.18
CA LYS A 110 -21.55 -3.67 0.08
C LYS A 110 -22.09 -3.10 -1.22
N ASP A 111 -22.48 -1.83 -1.23
CA ASP A 111 -22.88 -1.10 -2.43
C ASP A 111 -21.63 -0.64 -3.22
N LEU A 112 -21.23 -1.43 -4.23
CA LEU A 112 -20.03 -1.18 -5.04
C LEU A 112 -20.32 -0.23 -6.21
N ASN A 113 -21.56 -0.20 -6.72
CA ASN A 113 -21.94 0.65 -7.85
C ASN A 113 -22.60 1.98 -7.44
N PHE A 114 -22.75 2.23 -6.13
CA PHE A 114 -23.30 3.43 -5.52
C PHE A 114 -24.76 3.71 -5.90
N ASP A 115 -25.56 2.65 -6.09
CA ASP A 115 -26.98 2.71 -6.46
C ASP A 115 -27.94 2.61 -5.25
N GLY A 116 -27.39 2.41 -4.05
CA GLY A 116 -28.13 2.27 -2.80
C GLY A 116 -28.50 0.83 -2.44
N ASN A 117 -28.23 -0.14 -3.32
CA ASN A 117 -28.39 -1.56 -3.04
C ASN A 117 -27.03 -2.20 -2.81
N LYS A 118 -26.97 -3.16 -1.89
CA LYS A 118 -25.73 -3.89 -1.61
C LYS A 118 -25.52 -5.01 -2.63
N ASP A 119 -24.31 -5.08 -3.14
CA ASP A 119 -23.77 -6.09 -4.03
C ASP A 119 -23.08 -7.21 -3.22
N LEU A 120 -22.85 -8.36 -3.88
CA LEU A 120 -22.18 -9.51 -3.27
C LEU A 120 -20.80 -9.72 -3.89
N SER A 121 -19.79 -9.88 -3.05
CA SER A 121 -18.47 -10.37 -3.45
C SER A 121 -18.18 -11.65 -2.69
N ILE A 122 -17.83 -12.70 -3.43
CA ILE A 122 -17.61 -14.04 -2.90
C ILE A 122 -16.16 -14.42 -3.17
N LEU A 123 -15.43 -14.76 -2.11
CA LEU A 123 -14.06 -15.25 -2.21
C LEU A 123 -14.06 -16.58 -2.96
N GLU A 124 -13.45 -16.59 -4.14
CA GLU A 124 -13.35 -17.78 -5.00
C GLU A 124 -12.08 -18.56 -4.69
N SER A 125 -10.96 -17.85 -4.59
CA SER A 125 -9.62 -18.43 -4.62
C SER A 125 -8.58 -17.47 -4.01
N VAL A 126 -7.36 -17.97 -3.81
CA VAL A 126 -6.21 -17.23 -3.26
C VAL A 126 -5.09 -17.00 -4.30
N ASP A 127 -5.43 -16.89 -5.58
CA ASP A 127 -4.54 -16.65 -6.73
C ASP A 127 -4.62 -15.20 -7.25
N GLY A 128 -5.24 -14.31 -6.48
CA GLY A 128 -5.17 -12.89 -6.72
C GLY A 128 -3.74 -12.37 -6.63
N SER A 129 -3.57 -11.06 -6.81
CA SER A 129 -2.24 -10.43 -6.76
C SER A 129 -1.43 -10.86 -5.53
N TYR A 130 -0.17 -11.28 -5.73
CA TYR A 130 0.70 -11.81 -4.67
C TYR A 130 0.17 -13.04 -3.90
N GLY A 131 -0.71 -13.85 -4.51
CA GLY A 131 -1.33 -15.00 -3.84
C GLY A 131 -2.38 -14.58 -2.81
N TRP A 132 -3.00 -13.41 -3.01
CA TRP A 132 -4.06 -12.89 -2.15
C TRP A 132 -5.44 -13.28 -2.67
N HIS A 133 -6.48 -12.89 -1.94
CA HIS A 133 -7.88 -13.22 -2.22
C HIS A 133 -8.39 -12.64 -3.55
N ALA A 134 -8.99 -13.52 -4.37
CA ALA A 134 -9.68 -13.21 -5.61
C ALA A 134 -11.20 -13.42 -5.44
N TYR A 135 -12.00 -12.47 -5.94
CA TYR A 135 -13.44 -12.44 -5.69
C TYR A 135 -14.27 -12.48 -6.97
N LYS A 136 -15.34 -13.28 -6.95
CA LYS A 136 -16.45 -13.12 -7.89
C LYS A 136 -17.40 -12.04 -7.38
N ILE A 137 -17.66 -11.05 -8.23
CA ILE A 137 -18.52 -9.91 -7.90
C ILE A 137 -19.85 -10.02 -8.64
N TYR A 138 -20.94 -9.91 -7.89
CA TYR A 138 -22.31 -9.87 -8.38
C TYR A 138 -22.96 -8.56 -7.97
N LEU A 139 -23.33 -7.76 -8.96
CA LEU A 139 -24.05 -6.53 -8.70
C LEU A 139 -25.53 -6.81 -8.50
N SER A 140 -26.13 -6.13 -7.54
CA SER A 140 -27.56 -6.12 -7.32
C SER A 140 -28.27 -5.54 -8.55
N ASN A 141 -29.44 -6.09 -8.84
CA ASN A 141 -30.31 -5.67 -9.93
C ASN A 141 -31.76 -5.62 -9.43
N SER A 142 -32.63 -4.94 -10.18
CA SER A 142 -34.04 -4.78 -9.84
C SER A 142 -34.69 -6.13 -9.49
N GLY A 143 -35.50 -6.16 -8.43
CA GLY A 143 -36.26 -7.34 -8.04
C GLY A 143 -35.46 -8.38 -7.24
N ASN A 144 -34.57 -7.94 -6.35
CA ASN A 144 -33.81 -8.82 -5.44
C ASN A 144 -33.01 -9.90 -6.19
N SER A 145 -32.36 -9.51 -7.29
CA SER A 145 -31.53 -10.41 -8.08
C SER A 145 -30.10 -9.91 -8.15
N PHE A 146 -29.17 -10.83 -8.37
CA PHE A 146 -27.74 -10.54 -8.51
C PHE A 146 -27.27 -10.95 -9.90
N VAL A 147 -26.43 -10.12 -10.51
CA VAL A 147 -25.87 -10.37 -11.85
C VAL A 147 -24.35 -10.38 -11.74
N TYR A 148 -23.74 -11.50 -12.13
CA TYR A 148 -22.29 -11.62 -12.20
C TYR A 148 -21.70 -10.52 -13.09
N ASN A 149 -20.74 -9.77 -12.55
CA ASN A 149 -20.07 -8.69 -13.26
C ASN A 149 -18.61 -9.06 -13.51
N LYS A 150 -18.35 -9.56 -14.73
CA LYS A 150 -17.01 -9.96 -15.18
C LYS A 150 -16.01 -8.80 -15.13
N ALA A 151 -16.43 -7.57 -15.45
CA ALA A 151 -15.52 -6.42 -15.47
C ALA A 151 -15.06 -6.05 -14.05
N PHE A 152 -15.96 -6.05 -13.08
CA PHE A 152 -15.62 -5.84 -11.67
C PHE A 152 -14.68 -6.92 -11.15
N THR A 153 -15.03 -8.19 -11.42
CA THR A 153 -14.25 -9.36 -10.99
C THR A 153 -12.82 -9.31 -11.54
N LEU A 154 -12.65 -9.09 -12.85
CA LEU A 154 -11.33 -9.02 -13.48
C LEU A 154 -10.48 -7.86 -12.95
N VAL A 155 -11.10 -6.70 -12.69
CA VAL A 155 -10.36 -5.56 -12.14
C VAL A 155 -9.95 -5.82 -10.69
N GLN A 156 -10.86 -6.36 -9.86
CA GLN A 156 -10.59 -6.65 -8.45
C GLN A 156 -9.44 -7.64 -8.30
N ASN A 157 -9.36 -8.69 -9.11
CA ASN A 157 -8.33 -9.72 -8.98
C ASN A 157 -6.88 -9.20 -9.21
N ASN A 158 -6.69 -7.96 -9.70
CA ASN A 158 -5.36 -7.33 -9.79
C ASN A 158 -4.88 -6.69 -8.47
N TYR A 159 -5.74 -6.67 -7.46
CA TYR A 159 -5.49 -5.99 -6.18
C TYR A 159 -5.29 -6.99 -5.05
N LEU A 160 -4.61 -6.52 -4.01
CA LEU A 160 -4.56 -7.17 -2.72
C LEU A 160 -5.91 -6.93 -2.05
N GLY A 161 -6.75 -7.95 -2.01
CA GLY A 161 -8.01 -7.90 -1.29
C GLY A 161 -9.09 -7.13 -2.04
N MET A 162 -10.19 -6.86 -1.32
CA MET A 162 -11.35 -6.19 -1.88
C MET A 162 -11.14 -4.67 -1.98
N PHE A 163 -11.89 -4.01 -2.88
CA PHE A 163 -11.90 -2.55 -2.95
C PHE A 163 -12.30 -1.92 -1.60
N ASP A 164 -11.57 -0.87 -1.21
CA ASP A 164 -12.08 0.08 -0.22
C ASP A 164 -13.17 0.95 -0.87
N VAL A 165 -14.29 1.14 -0.15
CA VAL A 165 -15.50 1.79 -0.66
C VAL A 165 -15.65 3.16 -0.02
N ASN A 166 -15.25 4.21 -0.75
CA ASN A 166 -15.47 5.58 -0.31
C ASN A 166 -16.83 6.08 -0.80
N THR A 167 -17.85 5.91 0.05
CA THR A 167 -19.22 6.34 -0.24
C THR A 167 -19.36 7.86 -0.37
N SER A 168 -18.55 8.64 0.36
CA SER A 168 -18.60 10.12 0.34
C SER A 168 -18.17 10.71 -1.00
N THR A 169 -17.17 10.10 -1.64
CA THR A 169 -16.66 10.53 -2.94
C THR A 169 -17.15 9.66 -4.10
N LYS A 170 -17.87 8.57 -3.81
CA LYS A 170 -18.26 7.50 -4.74
C LYS A 170 -17.05 6.97 -5.51
N ARG A 171 -16.08 6.45 -4.76
CA ARG A 171 -14.85 5.86 -5.29
C ARG A 171 -14.66 4.46 -4.75
N LEU A 172 -14.20 3.57 -5.63
CA LEU A 172 -13.60 2.30 -5.24
C LEU A 172 -12.09 2.44 -5.33
N ILE A 173 -11.38 1.97 -4.32
CA ILE A 173 -9.92 2.08 -4.23
C ILE A 173 -9.35 0.66 -4.20
N GLY A 174 -8.56 0.31 -5.21
CA GLY A 174 -7.81 -0.94 -5.26
C GLY A 174 -6.37 -0.72 -4.83
N PHE A 175 -5.89 -1.53 -3.89
CA PHE A 175 -4.51 -1.49 -3.41
C PHE A 175 -3.69 -2.63 -4.01
N THR A 176 -2.50 -2.34 -4.51
CA THR A 176 -1.54 -3.36 -4.93
C THR A 176 -0.13 -2.96 -4.53
N LYS A 177 0.81 -3.90 -4.57
CA LYS A 177 2.21 -3.63 -4.23
C LYS A 177 3.13 -4.42 -5.12
N SER A 178 4.41 -4.07 -5.12
CA SER A 178 5.45 -4.92 -5.67
C SER A 178 6.73 -4.87 -4.85
N GLY A 179 7.25 -6.06 -4.52
CA GLY A 179 8.41 -6.20 -3.64
C GLY A 179 8.20 -5.51 -2.29
N CYS A 180 9.27 -4.90 -1.77
CA CYS A 180 9.24 -4.16 -0.49
C CYS A 180 8.67 -2.74 -0.60
N CYS A 181 8.79 -2.14 -1.78
CA CYS A 181 9.01 -0.71 -1.85
C CYS A 181 8.15 -0.03 -2.91
N TYR A 182 7.37 -0.80 -3.67
CA TYR A 182 6.34 -0.28 -4.55
C TYR A 182 4.96 -0.50 -3.91
N HIS A 183 4.20 0.57 -3.72
CA HIS A 183 2.83 0.54 -3.24
C HIS A 183 1.96 1.39 -4.16
N GLN A 184 0.77 0.92 -4.52
CA GLN A 184 -0.10 1.60 -5.47
C GLN A 184 -1.56 1.54 -5.03
N ASP A 185 -2.20 2.70 -5.08
CA ASP A 185 -3.64 2.87 -4.99
C ASP A 185 -4.21 3.32 -6.33
N ASP A 186 -5.21 2.59 -6.82
CA ASP A 186 -5.99 2.95 -8.00
C ASP A 186 -7.42 3.30 -7.61
N GLU A 187 -7.86 4.51 -7.94
CA GLU A 187 -9.22 4.98 -7.69
C GLU A 187 -10.09 4.89 -8.95
N TYR A 188 -11.29 4.34 -8.77
CA TYR A 188 -12.27 4.12 -9.81
C TYR A 188 -13.57 4.87 -9.54
N ILE A 189 -14.19 5.36 -10.62
CA ILE A 189 -15.61 5.69 -10.65
C ILE A 189 -16.40 4.55 -11.28
N VAL A 190 -17.67 4.46 -10.92
CA VAL A 190 -18.60 3.52 -11.53
C VAL A 190 -19.57 4.26 -12.42
N GLU A 191 -19.62 3.90 -13.70
CA GLU A 191 -20.56 4.44 -14.67
C GLU A 191 -21.20 3.29 -15.45
N GLY A 192 -22.51 3.12 -15.32
CA GLY A 192 -23.24 2.05 -16.02
C GLY A 192 -22.73 0.65 -15.65
N ASN A 193 -22.48 0.40 -14.35
CA ASN A 193 -21.94 -0.86 -13.85
C ASN A 193 -20.58 -1.25 -14.48
N GLN A 194 -19.78 -0.25 -14.86
CA GLN A 194 -18.41 -0.42 -15.35
C GLN A 194 -17.45 0.47 -14.55
N LEU A 195 -16.27 -0.08 -14.26
CA LEU A 195 -15.19 0.61 -13.57
C LEU A 195 -14.39 1.48 -14.54
N LYS A 196 -14.17 2.74 -14.17
CA LYS A 196 -13.30 3.66 -14.90
C LYS A 196 -12.25 4.23 -13.95
N MET A 197 -11.00 3.86 -14.15
CA MET A 197 -9.89 4.41 -13.36
C MET A 197 -9.75 5.91 -13.63
N VAL A 198 -9.75 6.69 -12.56
CA VAL A 198 -9.65 8.16 -12.61
C VAL A 198 -8.40 8.69 -11.94
N LYS A 199 -7.80 7.93 -11.03
CA LYS A 199 -6.57 8.32 -10.35
C LYS A 199 -5.74 7.09 -10.00
N ARG A 200 -4.42 7.25 -10.10
CA ARG A 200 -3.43 6.31 -9.62
C ARG A 200 -2.45 7.06 -8.75
N THR A 201 -2.19 6.58 -7.55
CA THR A 201 -1.12 7.07 -6.69
C THR A 201 -0.20 5.90 -6.42
N TYR A 202 1.09 6.06 -6.67
CA TYR A 202 2.04 5.03 -6.30
C TYR A 202 3.29 5.63 -5.69
N GLU A 203 3.88 4.87 -4.78
CA GLU A 203 5.15 5.15 -4.16
C GLU A 203 6.15 4.11 -4.62
N GLU A 204 7.36 4.54 -4.93
CA GLU A 204 8.46 3.66 -5.31
C GLU A 204 9.76 4.11 -4.64
N SER A 205 10.66 3.17 -4.35
CA SER A 205 11.96 3.51 -3.80
C SER A 205 12.71 4.46 -4.73
N TYR A 206 13.25 5.52 -4.16
CA TYR A 206 14.09 6.47 -4.87
C TYR A 206 15.54 6.39 -4.39
N SER A 207 15.76 6.19 -3.09
CA SER A 207 17.03 5.73 -2.51
C SER A 207 16.79 5.18 -1.11
N GLU A 208 17.84 4.84 -0.37
CA GLU A 208 17.76 4.44 1.04
C GLU A 208 16.98 5.42 1.92
N LEU A 209 17.06 6.73 1.64
CA LEU A 209 16.43 7.77 2.46
C LEU A 209 15.11 8.28 1.88
N PHE A 210 14.88 8.07 0.59
CA PHE A 210 13.80 8.73 -0.12
C PHE A 210 12.93 7.75 -0.89
N TYR A 211 11.65 8.07 -0.98
CA TYR A 211 10.75 7.49 -1.97
C TYR A 211 10.23 8.58 -2.89
N ARG A 212 9.79 8.14 -4.06
CA ARG A 212 9.10 8.96 -5.04
C ARG A 212 7.63 8.61 -4.99
N GLU A 213 6.80 9.59 -4.68
CA GLU A 213 5.35 9.50 -4.81
C GLU A 213 4.95 10.10 -6.16
N VAL A 214 4.17 9.34 -6.92
CA VAL A 214 3.64 9.76 -8.21
C VAL A 214 2.13 9.70 -8.15
N THR A 215 1.48 10.82 -8.49
CA THR A 215 0.03 10.88 -8.64
C THR A 215 -0.31 11.16 -10.10
N GLN A 216 -1.13 10.30 -10.69
CA GLN A 216 -1.71 10.48 -12.01
C GLN A 216 -3.22 10.68 -11.86
N THR A 217 -3.77 11.73 -12.46
CA THR A 217 -5.21 11.99 -12.47
C THR A 217 -5.69 12.12 -13.91
N LYS A 218 -6.77 11.40 -14.22
CA LYS A 218 -7.40 11.37 -15.53
C LYS A 218 -8.67 12.22 -15.54
N THR A 219 -8.78 13.12 -16.50
CA THR A 219 -10.01 13.91 -16.74
C THR A 219 -10.34 13.85 -18.22
N GLY A 220 -11.35 13.05 -18.56
CA GLY A 220 -11.62 12.68 -19.95
C GLY A 220 -10.45 11.89 -20.56
N SER A 221 -9.88 12.40 -21.64
CA SER A 221 -8.70 11.82 -22.30
C SER A 221 -7.36 12.38 -21.78
N LYS A 222 -7.37 13.42 -20.96
CA LYS A 222 -6.14 14.06 -20.45
C LYS A 222 -5.65 13.39 -19.17
N ILE A 223 -4.34 13.23 -19.08
CA ILE A 223 -3.65 12.72 -17.89
C ILE A 223 -2.76 13.84 -17.35
N GLN A 224 -2.94 14.16 -16.07
CA GLN A 224 -2.03 15.02 -15.32
C GLN A 224 -1.17 14.13 -14.43
N LYS A 225 0.16 14.30 -14.50
CA LYS A 225 1.13 13.60 -13.64
C LYS A 225 1.78 14.62 -12.70
N ASN A 226 1.78 14.30 -11.40
CA ASN A 226 2.54 14.98 -10.37
C ASN A 226 3.55 14.02 -9.75
N THR A 227 4.71 14.53 -9.37
CA THR A 227 5.78 13.73 -8.76
C THR A 227 6.37 14.50 -7.59
N ALA A 228 6.46 13.83 -6.44
CA ALA A 228 7.01 14.35 -5.21
C ALA A 228 8.08 13.39 -4.69
N ILE A 229 9.19 13.95 -4.18
CA ILE A 229 10.19 13.17 -3.44
C ILE A 229 9.90 13.38 -1.95
N LYS A 230 9.90 12.31 -1.15
CA LYS A 230 9.66 12.37 0.29
C LYS A 230 10.69 11.53 1.02
N LEU A 231 10.84 11.77 2.32
CA LEU A 231 11.69 10.97 3.21
C LEU A 231 10.88 9.78 3.73
N TYR A 232 11.49 8.60 3.83
CA TYR A 232 10.93 7.54 4.67
C TYR A 232 10.96 7.99 6.13
N GLU A 233 9.82 7.93 6.82
CA GLU A 233 9.74 8.34 8.24
C GLU A 233 10.57 7.42 9.14
N ASP A 234 10.59 6.13 8.80
CA ASP A 234 11.29 5.06 9.51
C ASP A 234 12.51 4.52 8.73
N ALA A 235 13.21 5.39 7.99
CA ALA A 235 14.44 4.99 7.31
C ALA A 235 15.43 4.39 8.34
N GLU A 236 15.67 3.08 8.24
CA GLU A 236 16.63 2.39 9.09
C GLU A 236 17.99 3.07 8.95
N ASN A 237 18.64 3.36 10.08
CA ASN A 237 19.95 4.04 10.16
C ASN A 237 19.95 5.52 9.77
N ALA A 238 18.80 6.15 9.55
CA ALA A 238 18.69 7.59 9.38
C ALA A 238 18.56 8.32 10.73
N LYS A 239 19.31 9.40 10.91
CA LYS A 239 19.21 10.26 12.10
C LYS A 239 19.23 11.73 11.73
N THR A 240 18.21 12.47 12.16
CA THR A 240 18.22 13.93 12.06
C THR A 240 19.20 14.51 13.09
N LEU A 241 20.22 15.22 12.61
CA LEU A 241 21.30 15.78 13.43
C LEU A 241 21.13 17.27 13.71
N TYR A 242 20.51 17.96 12.76
CA TYR A 242 20.32 19.40 12.81
C TYR A 242 19.08 19.77 12.00
N SER A 243 18.24 20.66 12.51
CA SER A 243 17.10 21.16 11.75
C SER A 243 16.58 22.50 12.24
N PHE A 244 15.98 23.30 11.36
CA PHE A 244 15.22 24.49 11.72
C PHE A 244 14.17 24.80 10.64
N VAL A 245 13.20 25.65 10.97
CA VAL A 245 12.13 26.11 10.09
C VAL A 245 12.46 27.51 9.56
N MET A 246 12.15 27.77 8.29
CA MET A 246 12.31 29.07 7.64
C MET A 246 11.21 30.04 8.08
N LYS A 247 11.55 31.29 8.41
CA LYS A 247 10.57 32.29 8.88
C LYS A 247 9.53 32.65 7.81
N ASP A 248 9.95 32.76 6.56
CA ASP A 248 9.11 33.38 5.51
C ASP A 248 8.03 32.46 4.95
N ASN A 249 8.27 31.14 4.95
CA ASN A 249 7.42 30.18 4.24
C ASN A 249 7.18 28.87 4.99
N GLY A 250 7.75 28.70 6.18
CA GLY A 250 7.59 27.48 6.98
C GLY A 250 8.22 26.23 6.38
N LYS A 251 9.06 26.36 5.33
CA LYS A 251 9.89 25.26 4.83
C LYS A 251 10.88 24.85 5.92
N GLN A 252 11.40 23.62 5.85
CA GLN A 252 12.32 23.09 6.84
C GLN A 252 13.67 22.77 6.21
N VAL A 253 14.72 23.09 6.96
CA VAL A 253 16.08 22.62 6.72
C VAL A 253 16.34 21.45 7.63
N LYS A 254 16.86 20.35 7.10
CA LYS A 254 17.33 19.20 7.89
C LYS A 254 18.73 18.79 7.42
N LEU A 255 19.56 18.39 8.38
CA LEU A 255 20.74 17.58 8.14
C LEU A 255 20.50 16.20 8.72
N ILE A 256 20.56 15.19 7.88
CA ILE A 256 20.28 13.79 8.22
C ILE A 256 21.53 12.97 7.93
N SER A 257 21.97 12.15 8.85
CA SER A 257 22.96 11.10 8.55
C SER A 257 22.25 9.81 8.19
N SER A 258 22.66 9.16 7.09
CA SER A 258 22.40 7.74 6.83
C SER A 258 23.72 7.01 6.73
N GLY A 259 23.98 6.10 7.66
CA GLY A 259 25.32 5.52 7.84
C GLY A 259 26.38 6.61 8.03
N GLU A 260 27.43 6.59 7.21
CA GLU A 260 28.52 7.58 7.23
C GLU A 260 28.27 8.80 6.33
N THR A 261 27.10 8.91 5.69
CA THR A 261 26.82 9.99 4.73
C THR A 261 25.91 11.04 5.34
N LEU A 262 26.32 12.31 5.30
CA LEU A 262 25.48 13.45 5.62
C LEU A 262 24.64 13.87 4.41
N TYR A 263 23.36 14.16 4.65
CA TYR A 263 22.42 14.73 3.69
C TYR A 263 21.90 16.07 4.19
N TYR A 264 21.90 17.06 3.32
CA TYR A 264 21.14 18.29 3.46
C TYR A 264 19.79 18.13 2.76
N ILE A 265 18.70 18.47 3.45
CA ILE A 265 17.33 18.43 2.94
C ILE A 265 16.69 19.81 3.11
N PHE A 266 16.12 20.31 2.02
CA PHE A 266 15.21 21.45 2.02
C PHE A 266 13.80 20.97 1.70
N GLN A 267 12.93 20.97 2.70
CA GLN A 267 11.63 20.32 2.68
C GLN A 267 10.51 21.36 2.74
N LYS A 268 9.46 21.16 1.96
CA LYS A 268 8.20 21.93 2.05
C LYS A 268 7.44 21.55 3.32
N LYS A 269 6.49 22.39 3.72
CA LYS A 269 5.65 22.18 4.91
C LYS A 269 4.83 20.88 4.84
N ASN A 270 4.47 20.42 3.63
CA ASN A 270 3.74 19.17 3.39
C ASN A 270 4.64 17.92 3.35
N GLY A 271 5.93 18.04 3.67
CA GLY A 271 6.87 16.91 3.68
C GLY A 271 7.56 16.62 2.34
N GLU A 272 7.19 17.30 1.24
CA GLU A 272 7.88 17.14 -0.04
C GLU A 272 9.30 17.72 0.03
N VAL A 273 10.29 16.96 -0.42
CA VAL A 273 11.69 17.37 -0.56
C VAL A 273 11.82 18.19 -1.84
N GLU A 274 12.05 19.50 -1.68
CA GLU A 274 12.23 20.42 -2.81
C GLU A 274 13.67 20.39 -3.35
N PHE A 275 14.63 20.17 -2.46
CA PHE A 275 16.04 20.06 -2.80
C PHE A 275 16.77 19.23 -1.75
N HIS A 276 17.72 18.40 -2.18
CA HIS A 276 18.61 17.68 -1.29
C HIS A 276 20.04 17.63 -1.84
N TYR A 277 21.00 17.39 -0.95
CA TYR A 277 22.41 17.18 -1.28
C TYR A 277 22.98 16.11 -0.34
N PRO A 278 23.71 15.08 -0.80
CA PRO A 278 24.09 14.88 -2.18
C PRO A 278 22.91 14.62 -3.13
N GLY A 279 23.04 15.04 -4.39
CA GLY A 279 22.10 14.77 -5.47
C GLY A 279 22.22 13.34 -6.00
N PHE A 280 21.12 12.82 -6.57
CA PHE A 280 21.12 11.54 -7.26
C PHE A 280 21.30 11.75 -8.77
N VAL A 281 22.06 10.85 -9.39
CA VAL A 281 22.07 10.68 -10.85
C VAL A 281 21.02 9.63 -11.18
N SER A 282 19.95 10.06 -11.86
CA SER A 282 19.04 9.13 -12.50
C SER A 282 19.74 8.48 -13.69
N ILE A 283 19.94 7.16 -13.65
CA ILE A 283 20.13 6.41 -14.90
C ILE A 283 18.73 6.32 -15.51
N LYS A 284 18.51 7.00 -16.64
CA LYS A 284 17.23 6.91 -17.36
C LYS A 284 17.08 5.47 -17.87
N GLU A 285 16.03 4.78 -17.45
CA GLU A 285 15.43 3.77 -18.33
C GLU A 285 14.65 4.47 -19.45
N SER A 286 14.66 3.82 -20.61
CA SER A 286 14.05 4.26 -21.85
C SER A 286 12.58 4.64 -21.67
N ASN A 287 12.16 5.68 -22.39
CA ASN A 287 10.76 6.08 -22.55
C ASN A 287 9.86 4.86 -22.84
N SER A 288 9.09 4.39 -21.86
CA SER A 288 7.87 3.65 -22.11
C SER A 288 6.69 4.59 -21.88
N ASN A 289 5.85 4.74 -22.91
CA ASN A 289 4.56 5.43 -22.82
C ASN A 289 3.47 4.48 -22.30
N ASP A 290 3.87 3.37 -21.68
CA ASP A 290 2.97 2.26 -21.38
C ASP A 290 2.46 2.32 -19.94
N TRP A 291 1.17 2.02 -19.82
CA TRP A 291 0.37 2.09 -18.61
C TRP A 291 0.68 0.98 -17.58
N GLU A 292 1.72 0.18 -17.80
CA GLU A 292 1.85 -1.14 -17.15
C GLU A 292 3.21 -1.51 -16.54
N GLU A 293 4.23 -0.65 -16.58
CA GLU A 293 5.53 -1.02 -15.98
C GLU A 293 6.04 0.02 -14.97
N GLY A 294 6.16 -0.42 -13.71
CA GLY A 294 6.95 0.23 -12.69
C GLY A 294 8.43 0.14 -13.08
N GLY A 295 9.03 1.28 -13.44
CA GLY A 295 10.44 1.32 -13.85
C GLY A 295 11.38 1.01 -12.70
N ASN A 296 12.44 0.24 -12.97
CA ASN A 296 13.46 -0.05 -11.96
C ASN A 296 14.41 1.14 -11.85
N PHE A 297 14.37 1.85 -10.71
CA PHE A 297 15.29 2.94 -10.45
C PHE A 297 16.67 2.41 -10.02
N VAL A 298 17.67 2.55 -10.90
CA VAL A 298 19.09 2.38 -10.52
C VAL A 298 19.69 3.79 -10.36
N GLY A 299 19.71 4.28 -9.12
CA GLY A 299 20.32 5.56 -8.78
C GLY A 299 21.79 5.41 -8.38
N GLY A 300 22.64 6.27 -8.94
CA GLY A 300 23.99 6.51 -8.42
C GLY A 300 24.05 7.87 -7.70
N TYR A 301 24.95 8.05 -6.74
CA TYR A 301 25.24 9.39 -6.23
C TYR A 301 25.99 10.20 -7.29
N ALA A 302 25.64 11.47 -7.45
CA ALA A 302 26.45 12.35 -8.30
C ALA A 302 27.85 12.51 -7.69
N ASP A 303 28.88 12.65 -8.54
CA ASP A 303 30.23 13.04 -8.11
C ASP A 303 30.17 14.44 -7.49
N GLU A 304 29.92 14.48 -6.19
CA GLU A 304 29.63 15.68 -5.46
C GLU A 304 30.70 15.94 -4.40
N GLN A 305 31.03 17.21 -4.24
CA GLN A 305 32.09 17.63 -3.32
C GLN A 305 31.66 17.38 -1.88
N PRO A 306 32.57 16.98 -0.98
CA PRO A 306 32.22 16.86 0.43
C PRO A 306 31.80 18.22 1.00
N PHE A 307 30.95 18.18 2.02
CA PHE A 307 30.61 19.36 2.79
C PHE A 307 31.86 19.95 3.43
N THR A 308 31.96 21.28 3.50
CA THR A 308 33.00 21.97 4.25
C THR A 308 32.43 22.51 5.56
N LEU A 309 32.93 22.02 6.69
CA LEU A 309 32.56 22.48 8.03
C LEU A 309 33.61 23.46 8.55
N GLN A 310 33.18 24.68 8.87
CA GLN A 310 34.01 25.73 9.48
C GLN A 310 33.43 26.11 10.83
N LEU A 311 34.21 25.97 11.89
CA LEU A 311 33.76 26.22 13.26
C LEU A 311 34.60 27.32 13.93
N SER A 312 33.92 28.33 14.46
CA SER A 312 34.51 29.35 15.33
C SER A 312 33.55 29.64 16.50
N SER A 313 34.01 30.38 17.50
CA SER A 313 33.22 30.68 18.72
C SER A 313 31.88 31.35 18.42
N ASN A 314 31.83 32.25 17.43
CA ASN A 314 30.65 33.05 17.10
C ASN A 314 30.03 32.71 15.72
N SER A 315 30.63 31.79 14.96
CA SER A 315 30.16 31.44 13.62
C SER A 315 30.49 29.98 13.30
N LYS A 316 29.46 29.19 13.04
CA LYS A 316 29.55 27.81 12.56
C LYS A 316 28.90 27.76 11.19
N LYS A 317 29.59 27.17 10.22
CA LYS A 317 29.13 27.13 8.83
C LYS A 317 29.33 25.75 8.24
N LEU A 318 28.32 25.22 7.58
CA LEU A 318 28.40 24.03 6.75
C LEU A 318 28.10 24.44 5.31
N SER A 319 29.06 24.26 4.41
CA SER A 319 28.94 24.69 3.02
C SER A 319 29.08 23.53 2.04
N PHE A 320 28.35 23.60 0.94
CA PHE A 320 28.47 22.67 -0.19
C PHE A 320 28.13 23.41 -1.48
N ALA A 321 28.45 22.82 -2.62
CA ALA A 321 28.19 23.42 -3.92
C ALA A 321 27.74 22.35 -4.91
N ASN A 322 26.79 22.73 -5.76
CA ASN A 322 26.47 21.98 -6.98
C ASN A 322 26.99 22.77 -8.20
N LYS A 323 26.71 22.30 -9.41
CA LYS A 323 27.19 22.94 -10.66
C LYS A 323 26.76 24.41 -10.84
N SER A 324 25.72 24.87 -10.14
CA SER A 324 25.05 26.16 -10.39
C SER A 324 25.01 27.10 -9.18
N ALA A 325 25.31 26.59 -7.98
CA ALA A 325 25.12 27.32 -6.75
C ALA A 325 26.03 26.84 -5.61
N THR A 326 26.35 27.75 -4.71
CA THR A 326 26.98 27.45 -3.42
C THR A 326 25.98 27.74 -2.30
N TYR A 327 25.90 26.82 -1.35
CA TYR A 327 25.00 26.88 -0.20
C TYR A 327 25.83 26.90 1.07
N THR A 328 25.49 27.76 2.00
CA THR A 328 26.11 27.84 3.32
C THR A 328 25.04 27.91 4.38
N ILE A 329 24.88 26.83 5.14
CA ILE A 329 24.07 26.81 6.35
C ILE A 329 24.89 27.45 7.46
N TYR A 330 24.31 28.38 8.19
CA TYR A 330 25.01 29.08 9.26
C TYR A 330 24.26 29.00 10.59
N GLU A 331 25.06 28.97 11.65
CA GLU A 331 24.66 29.21 13.03
C GLU A 331 25.65 30.26 13.59
N THR A 332 25.18 31.49 13.77
CA THR A 332 26.02 32.64 14.14
C THR A 332 25.49 33.33 15.39
N LYS A 333 26.36 34.02 16.12
CA LYS A 333 26.00 34.85 17.26
C LYS A 333 26.63 36.23 17.11
N ASP A 334 25.81 37.26 17.22
CA ASP A 334 26.23 38.66 17.25
C ASP A 334 25.60 39.40 18.44
N GLU A 335 25.71 40.73 18.46
CA GLU A 335 25.16 41.60 19.52
C GLU A 335 23.63 41.53 19.63
N THR A 336 22.94 41.14 18.55
CA THR A 336 21.47 41.08 18.49
C THR A 336 20.93 39.69 18.85
N GLY A 337 21.80 38.68 18.93
CA GLY A 337 21.45 37.33 19.38
C GLY A 337 22.04 36.23 18.51
N SER A 338 21.46 35.03 18.64
CA SER A 338 21.79 33.88 17.81
C SER A 338 20.93 33.84 16.56
N HIS A 339 21.54 33.53 15.43
CA HIS A 339 20.88 33.48 14.12
C HIS A 339 21.19 32.16 13.43
N VAL A 340 20.21 31.67 12.68
CA VAL A 340 20.34 30.52 11.78
C VAL A 340 19.72 30.83 10.44
N GLY A 341 20.25 30.21 9.39
CA GLY A 341 19.73 30.38 8.05
C GLY A 341 20.60 29.73 6.99
N ILE A 342 20.33 30.07 5.74
CA ILE A 342 21.06 29.59 4.58
C ILE A 342 21.44 30.79 3.71
N GLU A 343 22.72 30.93 3.41
CA GLU A 343 23.19 31.79 2.35
C GLU A 343 23.28 30.97 1.06
N VAL A 344 22.65 31.44 -0.02
CA VAL A 344 22.71 30.82 -1.34
C VAL A 344 23.34 31.81 -2.31
N TYR A 345 24.42 31.40 -2.97
CA TYR A 345 25.03 32.16 -4.06
C TYR A 345 24.78 31.44 -5.38
N THR A 346 24.06 32.09 -6.30
CA THR A 346 23.73 31.53 -7.61
C THR A 346 23.50 32.64 -8.62
N GLY A 347 23.90 32.42 -9.88
CA GLY A 347 23.73 33.40 -10.96
C GLY A 347 24.35 34.78 -10.66
N GLY A 348 25.47 34.81 -9.93
CA GLY A 348 26.14 36.05 -9.54
C GLY A 348 25.45 36.83 -8.40
N LYS A 349 24.38 36.31 -7.80
CA LYS A 349 23.64 36.96 -6.72
C LYS A 349 23.69 36.14 -5.44
N LYS A 350 23.71 36.84 -4.30
CA LYS A 350 23.64 36.26 -2.97
C LYS A 350 22.23 36.46 -2.40
N TYR A 351 21.66 35.38 -1.88
CA TYR A 351 20.38 35.35 -1.19
C TYR A 351 20.62 34.89 0.26
N ASN A 352 19.98 35.53 1.22
CA ASN A 352 20.02 35.11 2.63
C ASN A 352 18.62 34.70 3.06
N LEU A 353 18.44 33.42 3.34
CA LEU A 353 17.18 32.84 3.77
C LEU A 353 17.21 32.66 5.29
N ILE A 354 16.33 33.37 6.00
CA ILE A 354 16.38 33.46 7.47
C ILE A 354 15.58 32.32 8.12
N GLY A 355 16.25 31.60 9.01
CA GLY A 355 15.63 30.57 9.86
C GLY A 355 15.06 31.14 11.16
N ASP A 356 14.09 30.42 11.73
CA ASP A 356 13.59 30.66 13.08
C ASP A 356 14.46 29.92 14.09
N ILE A 357 15.28 30.69 14.81
CA ILE A 357 16.18 30.18 15.84
C ILE A 357 15.46 29.39 16.94
N ASN A 358 14.19 29.69 17.23
CA ASN A 358 13.42 28.99 18.27
C ASN A 358 13.04 27.56 17.86
N THR A 359 13.12 27.26 16.56
CA THR A 359 12.85 25.93 16.01
C THR A 359 14.12 25.11 15.80
N LEU A 360 15.29 25.68 16.12
CA LEU A 360 16.57 25.01 15.97
C LEU A 360 16.63 23.77 16.86
N LYS A 361 16.96 22.63 16.25
CA LYS A 361 17.32 21.39 16.92
C LYS A 361 18.71 20.98 16.48
N GLY A 362 19.55 20.56 17.43
CA GLY A 362 20.95 20.21 17.17
C GLY A 362 21.87 21.43 17.05
N SER A 363 23.11 21.20 16.62
CA SER A 363 24.16 22.21 16.48
C SER A 363 25.16 21.75 15.42
N LEU A 364 25.64 22.67 14.58
CA LEU A 364 26.65 22.33 13.55
C LEU A 364 27.97 21.84 14.17
N ASN A 365 28.26 22.20 15.44
CA ASN A 365 29.42 21.67 16.15
C ASN A 365 29.39 20.15 16.31
N ASN A 366 28.18 19.56 16.41
CA ASN A 366 28.03 18.13 16.67
C ASN A 366 28.56 17.28 15.51
N LEU A 367 28.55 17.83 14.29
CA LEU A 367 29.00 17.15 13.08
C LEU A 367 30.49 16.79 13.13
N LYS A 368 31.31 17.56 13.86
CA LYS A 368 32.77 17.31 13.99
C LYS A 368 33.09 15.99 14.70
N ALA A 369 32.22 15.54 15.59
CA ALA A 369 32.43 14.34 16.40
C ALA A 369 31.86 13.06 15.75
N MET A 370 31.23 13.18 14.58
CA MET A 370 30.56 12.06 13.91
C MET A 370 31.45 11.43 12.84
N PRO A 371 31.36 10.11 12.64
CA PRO A 371 32.12 9.40 11.60
C PRO A 371 31.45 9.62 10.22
N LEU A 372 31.44 10.87 9.75
CA LEU A 372 30.83 11.23 8.46
C LEU A 372 31.92 11.35 7.38
N SER A 373 31.81 10.53 6.34
CA SER A 373 32.82 10.39 5.27
C SER A 373 32.82 11.57 4.30
N ASN A 374 31.70 12.28 4.19
CA ASN A 374 31.50 13.38 3.24
C ASN A 374 31.60 14.77 3.89
N ILE A 375 32.32 14.92 5.01
CA ILE A 375 32.60 16.22 5.63
C ILE A 375 34.10 16.47 5.72
N MET A 376 34.55 17.62 5.21
CA MET A 376 35.87 18.19 5.43
C MET A 376 35.80 19.27 6.50
N VAL A 377 36.50 19.08 7.60
CA VAL A 377 36.65 20.10 8.66
C VAL A 377 37.79 21.04 8.28
N LYS A 378 37.54 22.35 8.29
CA LYS A 378 38.54 23.40 8.04
C LYS A 378 38.86 24.20 9.29
#